data_AF-U3TVA7-F1
#
_entry.id   AF-U3TVA7-F1
#
_cell.length_a   1.000
_cell.length_b   1.000
_cell.length_c   1.000
_cell.angle_alpha   90.00
_cell.angle_beta   90.00
_cell.angle_gamma   90.00
#
_symmetry.space_group_name_H-M   'P 1'
#
loop_
_entity.id
_entity.type
_entity.pdbx_description
1 polymer ?
#
loop_
_entity_poly.entity_id
_entity_poly.type
_entity_poly.pdbx_seq_one_letter_code
_entity_poly.pdbx_strand_id
1 'polypeptide(L)'
;MDLKPNGRSYQHGGSIATYNAVKGDVYKLTFAPTFKVGNINDMLVRPEIRLFATWMNWSKALDNYALNDDFGSADFTAGGNWNFGVQAEVWF
;
A
#
# COMPACT_ATOMS: atom_id res chain seq x y z
N MET A 1 12.77 4.86 0.86
CA MET A 1 12.06 5.72 1.85
C MET A 1 12.94 5.94 3.08
N ASP A 2 13.06 7.18 3.57
CA ASP A 2 13.78 7.52 4.81
C ASP A 2 12.78 8.21 5.76
N LEU A 3 12.30 7.46 6.76
CA LEU A 3 11.32 7.92 7.72
C LEU A 3 11.99 8.45 8.97
N LYS A 4 11.88 9.76 9.17
CA LYS A 4 12.37 10.46 10.35
C LYS A 4 11.18 10.92 11.20
N PRO A 5 10.99 10.34 12.39
CA PRO A 5 9.83 10.64 13.23
C PRO A 5 9.89 12.02 13.90
N ASN A 6 11.06 12.66 13.96
CA ASN A 6 11.26 14.01 14.52
C ASN A 6 10.62 14.20 15.91
N GLY A 7 10.72 13.18 16.78
CA GLY A 7 10.17 13.22 18.14
C GLY A 7 8.64 13.06 18.24
N ARG A 8 7.96 12.71 17.14
CA ARG A 8 6.52 12.44 17.16
C ARG A 8 6.21 11.18 17.98
N SER A 9 5.06 11.21 18.65
CA SER A 9 4.51 10.12 19.44
C SER A 9 3.10 9.76 18.97
N TYR A 10 2.63 8.56 19.30
CA TYR A 10 1.30 8.06 18.99
C TYR A 10 0.70 7.31 20.18
N GLN A 11 -0.63 7.20 20.19
CA GLN A 11 -1.35 6.39 21.17
C GLN A 11 -1.40 4.94 20.69
N HIS A 12 -1.07 4.00 21.57
CA HIS A 12 -1.17 2.57 21.32
C HIS A 12 -1.66 1.87 22.59
N GLY A 13 -2.83 1.22 22.52
CA GLY A 13 -3.38 0.46 23.65
C GLY A 13 -3.55 1.27 24.94
N GLY A 14 -3.81 2.58 24.84
CA GLY A 14 -3.94 3.48 26.00
C GLY A 14 -2.63 4.04 26.57
N SER A 15 -1.48 3.76 25.93
CA SER A 15 -0.18 4.32 26.28
C SER A 15 0.39 5.19 25.14
N ILE A 16 1.27 6.14 25.49
CA ILE A 16 2.02 6.92 24.49
C ILE A 16 3.27 6.12 24.09
N ALA A 17 3.40 5.84 22.80
CA ALA A 17 4.59 5.26 22.17
C ALA A 17 5.27 6.28 21.25
N THR A 18 6.55 6.08 20.96
CA THR A 18 7.33 6.95 20.05
C THR A 18 7.54 6.22 18.72
N TYR A 19 7.47 6.95 17.61
CA TYR A 19 7.81 6.40 16.29
C TYR A 19 9.31 6.12 16.17
N ASN A 20 9.68 5.06 15.45
CA ASN A 20 11.08 4.72 15.20
C ASN A 20 11.59 5.37 13.90
N ALA A 21 12.88 5.72 13.87
CA ALA A 21 13.53 6.12 12.63
C ALA A 21 13.87 4.87 11.81
N VAL A 22 13.35 4.78 10.58
CA VAL A 22 13.54 3.60 9.72
C VAL A 22 13.84 4.03 8.28
N LYS A 23 14.58 3.19 7.56
CA LYS A 23 14.91 3.42 6.16
C LYS A 23 14.74 2.12 5.40
N GLY A 24 14.11 2.20 4.23
CA GLY A 24 13.80 1.04 3.42
C GLY A 24 12.98 1.41 2.20
N ASP A 25 12.82 0.48 1.26
CA ASP A 25 12.11 0.73 0.01
C ASP A 25 10.82 -0.08 -0.07
N VAL A 26 9.87 0.39 -0.88
CA VAL A 26 8.57 -0.24 -1.12
C VAL A 26 8.42 -0.45 -2.62
N TYR A 27 8.05 -1.66 -3.00
CA TYR A 27 7.82 -2.08 -4.38
C TYR A 27 6.39 -2.57 -4.51
N LYS A 28 5.70 -2.13 -5.56
CA LYS A 28 4.36 -2.57 -5.90
C LYS A 28 4.27 -2.87 -7.38
N LEU A 29 3.84 -4.08 -7.71
CA LEU A 29 3.58 -4.52 -9.07
C LEU A 29 2.11 -4.92 -9.16
N THR A 30 1.37 -4.30 -10.08
CA THR A 30 -0.05 -4.60 -10.32
C THR A 30 -0.24 -5.05 -11.75
N PHE A 31 -0.84 -6.22 -11.92
CA PHE A 31 -1.38 -6.67 -13.20
C PHE A 31 -2.91 -6.56 -13.15
N ALA A 32 -3.49 -5.82 -14.11
CA ALA A 32 -4.91 -5.52 -14.08
C ALA A 32 -5.60 -5.61 -15.46
N PRO A 33 -6.14 -6.78 -15.83
CA PRO A 33 -7.05 -6.90 -16.97
C PRO A 33 -8.22 -5.90 -16.82
N THR A 34 -8.34 -5.00 -17.79
CA THR A 34 -9.26 -3.87 -17.71
C THR A 34 -10.19 -3.84 -18.91
N PHE A 35 -11.48 -3.65 -18.66
CA PHE A 35 -12.53 -3.48 -19.65
C PHE A 35 -12.98 -2.01 -19.66
N LYS A 36 -13.02 -1.41 -20.85
CA LYS A 36 -13.47 -0.03 -21.09
C LYS A 36 -14.44 0.01 -22.25
N VAL A 37 -15.38 0.96 -22.23
CA VAL A 37 -16.38 1.12 -23.31
C VAL A 37 -15.85 2.01 -24.44
N GLY A 38 -14.92 2.94 -24.15
CA GLY A 38 -14.29 3.82 -25.14
C GLY A 38 -12.94 3.30 -25.67
N ASN A 39 -12.15 4.19 -26.25
CA ASN A 39 -10.84 3.84 -26.82
C ASN A 39 -9.89 3.27 -25.76
N ILE A 40 -9.46 2.02 -25.92
CA ILE A 40 -8.61 1.31 -24.94
C ILE A 40 -7.19 1.90 -24.85
N ASN A 41 -6.74 2.60 -25.90
CA ASN A 41 -5.44 3.26 -25.93
C ASN A 41 -5.46 4.62 -25.22
N ASP A 42 -6.64 5.14 -24.88
CA ASP A 42 -6.76 6.36 -24.09
C ASP A 42 -6.82 6.02 -22.59
N MET A 43 -5.81 6.49 -21.87
CA MET A 43 -5.66 6.26 -20.43
C MET A 43 -6.73 7.01 -19.60
N LEU A 44 -7.31 8.08 -20.13
CA LEU A 44 -8.28 8.94 -19.45
C LEU A 44 -9.73 8.53 -19.71
N VAL A 45 -9.98 7.54 -20.57
CA VAL A 45 -11.34 7.06 -20.83
C VAL A 45 -11.89 6.30 -19.63
N ARG A 46 -13.11 6.66 -19.25
CA ARG A 46 -13.98 5.98 -18.28
C ARG A 46 -15.41 5.90 -18.83
N PRO A 47 -16.27 4.99 -18.35
CA PRO A 47 -16.10 4.05 -17.24
C PRO A 47 -15.12 2.90 -17.54
N GLU A 48 -14.45 2.39 -16.49
CA GLU A 48 -13.65 1.16 -16.57
C GLU A 48 -13.96 0.19 -15.43
N ILE A 49 -13.86 -1.11 -15.72
CA ILE A 49 -13.89 -2.19 -14.73
C ILE A 49 -12.57 -2.95 -14.83
N ARG A 50 -11.91 -3.17 -13.69
CA ARG A 50 -10.62 -3.87 -13.60
C ARG A 50 -10.72 -5.07 -12.67
N LEU A 51 -10.17 -6.19 -13.11
CA LEU A 51 -9.74 -7.29 -12.27
C LEU A 51 -8.27 -7.04 -11.97
N PHE A 52 -7.78 -7.27 -10.75
CA PHE A 52 -6.38 -7.01 -10.45
C PHE A 52 -5.75 -8.04 -9.53
N ALA A 53 -4.45 -8.25 -9.75
CA ALA A 53 -3.53 -8.93 -8.86
C ALA A 53 -2.37 -7.98 -8.58
N THR A 54 -2.10 -7.72 -7.31
CA THR A 54 -1.02 -6.85 -6.85
C THR A 54 -0.08 -7.64 -5.97
N TRP A 55 1.21 -7.59 -6.31
CA TRP A 55 2.28 -8.02 -5.43
C TRP A 55 2.96 -6.80 -4.82
N MET A 56 3.16 -6.84 -3.51
CA MET A 56 3.86 -5.82 -2.76
C MET A 56 5.00 -6.42 -1.96
N ASN A 57 6.16 -5.80 -1.99
CA ASN A 57 7.26 -6.15 -1.11
C ASN A 57 7.96 -4.88 -0.64
N TRP A 58 8.55 -4.94 0.54
CA TRP A 58 9.19 -3.81 1.15
C TRP A 58 10.31 -4.24 2.09
N SER A 59 11.19 -3.31 2.44
CA SER A 59 12.25 -3.59 3.39
C SER A 59 11.68 -3.83 4.79
N LYS A 60 12.06 -4.95 5.43
CA LYS A 60 11.65 -5.33 6.79
C LYS A 60 11.88 -4.26 7.86
N ALA A 61 12.81 -3.33 7.65
CA ALA A 61 12.99 -2.20 8.55
C ALA A 61 11.73 -1.33 8.70
N LEU A 62 10.88 -1.26 7.66
CA LEU A 62 9.65 -0.47 7.66
C LEU A 62 8.58 -1.05 8.60
N ASP A 63 8.60 -2.35 8.89
CA ASP A 63 7.69 -3.02 9.84
C ASP A 63 7.84 -2.48 11.28
N ASN A 64 8.97 -1.81 11.57
CA ASN A 64 9.27 -1.31 12.90
C ASN A 64 8.97 0.18 13.08
N TYR A 65 8.37 0.87 12.09
CA TYR A 65 8.12 2.31 12.20
C TYR A 65 7.18 2.64 13.36
N ALA A 66 6.08 1.90 13.50
CA ALA A 66 5.14 2.00 14.62
C ALA A 66 4.50 0.64 14.92
N LEU A 67 4.11 0.42 16.18
CA LEU A 67 3.41 -0.80 16.65
C LEU A 67 1.97 -0.89 16.14
N ASN A 68 1.41 0.22 15.69
CA ASN A 68 0.06 0.33 15.14
C ASN A 68 0.07 0.68 13.63
N ASP A 69 1.20 0.47 12.96
CA ASP A 69 1.28 0.64 11.51
C ASP A 69 0.70 -0.59 10.80
N ASP A 70 0.30 -0.41 9.54
CA ASP A 70 -0.13 -1.52 8.70
C ASP A 70 1.07 -2.40 8.36
N PHE A 71 2.23 -1.83 8.02
CA PHE A 71 3.46 -2.59 7.82
C PHE A 71 3.93 -3.22 9.12
N GLY A 72 4.04 -4.56 9.11
CA GLY A 72 4.39 -5.31 10.32
C GLY A 72 3.18 -5.78 11.12
N SER A 73 1.95 -5.44 10.69
CA SER A 73 0.72 -5.97 11.30
C SER A 73 0.55 -7.47 11.03
N ALA A 74 -0.34 -8.11 11.80
CA ALA A 74 -0.59 -9.54 11.69
C ALA A 74 -0.93 -9.93 10.23
N ASP A 75 -0.19 -10.91 9.70
CA ASP A 75 -0.30 -11.40 8.33
C ASP A 75 -0.02 -10.36 7.21
N PHE A 76 0.55 -9.20 7.56
CA PHE A 76 0.99 -8.18 6.60
C PHE A 76 2.39 -7.66 6.95
N THR A 77 3.37 -8.55 6.81
CA THR A 77 4.79 -8.29 7.14
C THR A 77 5.66 -8.31 5.88
N ALA A 78 6.85 -7.70 5.93
CA ALA A 78 7.77 -7.70 4.80
C ALA A 78 8.13 -9.13 4.34
N GLY A 79 8.24 -9.34 3.03
CA GLY A 79 8.53 -10.67 2.46
C GLY A 79 7.78 -11.00 1.17
N GLY A 80 6.85 -10.15 0.74
CA GLY A 80 6.06 -10.35 -0.48
C GLY A 80 4.63 -10.74 -0.16
N ASN A 81 3.71 -9.79 -0.32
CA ASN A 81 2.29 -9.94 -0.07
C ASN A 81 1.50 -9.81 -1.37
N TRP A 82 0.46 -10.62 -1.51
CA TRP A 82 -0.44 -10.61 -2.66
C TRP A 82 -1.80 -10.06 -2.27
N ASN A 83 -2.38 -9.24 -3.14
CA ASN A 83 -3.74 -8.73 -3.02
C ASN A 83 -4.48 -8.88 -4.36
N PHE A 84 -5.74 -9.32 -4.31
CA PHE A 84 -6.56 -9.56 -5.49
C PHE A 84 -7.91 -8.88 -5.33
N GLY A 85 -8.49 -8.43 -6.43
CA GLY A 85 -9.82 -7.83 -6.36
C GLY A 85 -10.41 -7.41 -7.68
N VAL A 86 -11.61 -6.83 -7.58
CA VAL A 86 -12.36 -6.21 -8.67
C VAL A 86 -12.66 -4.78 -8.28
N GLN A 87 -12.54 -3.85 -9.21
CA GLN A 87 -12.83 -2.43 -8.98
C GLN A 87 -13.44 -1.78 -10.23
N ALA A 88 -14.37 -0.84 -10.04
CA ALA A 88 -14.86 0.05 -11.08
C ALA A 88 -14.41 1.49 -10.81
N GLU A 89 -14.13 2.27 -11.85
CA GLU A 89 -13.81 3.71 -11.76
C GLU A 89 -14.55 4.50 -12.84
N VAL A 90 -15.15 5.63 -12.46
CA VAL A 90 -16.01 6.45 -13.32
C VAL A 90 -15.85 7.94 -12.99
N TRP A 91 -16.01 8.80 -13.99
CA TRP A 91 -16.20 10.26 -13.86
C TRP A 91 -16.97 10.78 -15.09
N PHE A 92 -17.56 11.97 -15.00
CA PHE A 92 -18.44 12.56 -16.01
C PHE A 92 -18.10 14.04 -16.29
#